data_AF-A0A523ATJ1-F1
#
_entry.id   AF-A0A523ATJ1-F1
#
_cell.length_a   1.000
_cell.length_b   1.000
_cell.length_c   1.000
_cell.angle_alpha   90.00
_cell.angle_beta   90.00
_cell.angle_gamma   90.00
#
_symmetry.space_group_name_H-M   'P 1'
#
loop_
_entity.id
_entity.type
_entity.pdbx_description
1 polymer ?
#
loop_
_entity_poly.entity_id
_entity_poly.type
_entity_poly.pdbx_seq_one_letter_code
_entity_poly.pdbx_strand_id
1 'polypeptide(L)' 'MWSERTGEAVKDLRYLLDRGYPRELAVRVVSDHYCLPSQQRHLLARCVFSREEAEENRKKLVGMQEARGRLLG' A
#
# COMPACT_ATOMS: atom_id res chain seq x y z
N MET A 1 17.01 -10.32 1.14
CA MET A 1 17.53 -8.96 0.89
C MET A 1 16.51 -8.27 0.00
N TRP A 2 15.84 -7.21 0.45
CA TRP A 2 14.92 -6.45 -0.42
C TRP A 2 15.78 -5.83 -1.53
N SER A 3 15.44 -6.10 -2.80
CA SER A 3 16.16 -5.53 -3.93
C SER A 3 15.93 -4.02 -3.95
N GLU A 4 16.96 -3.22 -4.27
CA GLU A 4 16.87 -1.75 -4.37
C GLU A 4 15.67 -1.30 -5.24
N ARG A 5 15.37 -2.09 -6.28
CA ARG A 5 14.22 -1.92 -7.19
C ARG A 5 12.85 -1.93 -6.49
N THR A 6 12.68 -2.69 -5.42
CA THR A 6 11.41 -2.72 -4.68
C THR A 6 11.15 -1.39 -3.98
N GLY A 7 12.21 -0.72 -3.49
CA GLY A 7 12.08 0.57 -2.83
C GLY A 7 11.63 1.68 -3.80
N GLU A 8 12.14 1.67 -5.03
CA GLU A 8 11.72 2.58 -6.10
C GLU A 8 10.29 2.29 -6.55
N ALA A 9 9.96 1.02 -6.77
CA ALA A 9 8.59 0.60 -7.11
C ALA A 9 7.55 1.05 -6.07
N VAL A 10 7.88 1.05 -4.78
CA VAL A 10 6.99 1.57 -3.73
C VAL A 10 6.76 3.07 -3.88
N LYS A 11 7.82 3.85 -4.17
CA LYS A 11 7.73 5.31 -4.35
C LYS A 11 6.89 5.65 -5.58
N ASP A 12 7.12 4.96 -6.69
CA ASP A 12 6.41 5.17 -7.94
C ASP A 12 4.93 4.78 -7.84
N LEU A 13 4.65 3.65 -7.18
CA LEU A 13 3.26 3.26 -6.92
C LEU A 13 2.55 4.28 -6.01
N ARG A 14 3.20 4.73 -4.93
CA ARG A 14 2.65 5.77 -4.06
C ARG A 14 2.34 7.05 -4.86
N TYR A 15 3.26 7.47 -5.72
CA TYR A 15 3.09 8.65 -6.57
C TYR A 15 1.88 8.55 -7.51
N LEU A 16 1.66 7.38 -8.13
CA LEU A 16 0.47 7.15 -8.96
C LEU A 16 -0.81 7.15 -8.13
N LEU A 17 -0.83 6.47 -6.99
CA LEU A 17 -2.01 6.44 -6.12
C LEU A 17 -2.37 7.84 -5.59
N ASP A 18 -1.37 8.65 -5.25
CA ASP A 18 -1.55 10.04 -4.79
C ASP A 18 -2.16 10.94 -5.88
N ARG A 19 -2.10 10.55 -7.16
CA ARG A 19 -2.72 11.26 -8.29
C ARG A 19 -4.08 10.71 -8.70
N GLY A 20 -4.62 9.75 -7.96
CA GLY A 20 -5.93 9.17 -8.23
C GLY A 20 -5.94 8.14 -9.36
N TYR A 21 -4.78 7.62 -9.77
CA TYR A 21 -4.76 6.51 -10.73
C TYR A 21 -5.41 5.26 -10.13
N PRO A 22 -6.18 4.48 -10.93
CA PRO A 22 -6.78 3.24 -10.45
C PRO A 22 -5.72 2.26 -9.93
N ARG A 23 -5.94 1.71 -8.73
CA ARG A 23 -4.97 0.85 -8.04
C ARG A 23 -4.52 -0.34 -8.87
N GLU A 24 -5.45 -1.05 -9.51
CA GLU A 24 -5.11 -2.23 -10.31
C GLU A 24 -4.18 -1.87 -11.47
N LEU A 25 -4.46 -0.76 -12.15
CA LEU A 25 -3.63 -0.24 -13.24
C LEU A 25 -2.25 0.17 -12.72
N ALA A 26 -2.19 0.96 -11.66
CA ALA A 26 -0.94 1.45 -11.09
C ALA A 26 -0.02 0.30 -10.63
N VAL A 27 -0.58 -0.71 -9.95
CA VAL A 27 0.19 -1.90 -9.52
C VAL A 27 0.72 -2.67 -10.72
N ARG A 28 -0.10 -2.86 -11.76
CA ARG A 28 0.31 -3.56 -12.99
C ARG A 28 1.47 -2.84 -13.66
N VAL A 29 1.30 -1.54 -13.95
CA VAL A 29 2.31 -0.72 -14.64
C VAL A 29 3.64 -0.71 -13.88
N VAL A 30 3.61 -0.47 -12.57
CA VAL A 30 4.83 -0.45 -11.76
C VAL A 30 5.47 -1.84 -11.67
N SER A 31 4.68 -2.90 -11.47
CA SER A 31 5.23 -4.26 -11.38
C SER A 31 5.89 -4.69 -12.69
N ASP A 32 5.28 -4.34 -13.82
CA ASP A 32 5.81 -4.66 -15.14
C ASP A 32 7.06 -3.81 -15.46
N HIS A 33 7.06 -2.51 -15.09
CA HIS A 33 8.20 -1.61 -15.29
C HIS A 33 9.48 -2.08 -14.57
N TYR A 34 9.34 -2.59 -13.34
CA TYR A 34 10.47 -3.09 -12.54
C TYR A 34 10.71 -4.60 -12.66
N CYS A 35 9.97 -5.29 -13.54
CA CYS A 35 10.01 -6.75 -13.71
C CYS A 35 9.86 -7.53 -12.38
N LEU A 36 8.90 -7.13 -11.55
CA LEU A 36 8.73 -7.69 -10.21
C LEU A 36 8.09 -9.08 -10.27
N PRO A 37 8.59 -10.06 -9.49
CA PRO A 37 7.94 -11.36 -9.35
C PRO A 37 6.59 -11.23 -8.65
N SER A 38 5.71 -12.21 -8.87
CA SER A 38 4.34 -12.23 -8.34
C SER A 38 4.23 -11.92 -6.84
N GLN A 39 5.13 -12.47 -6.01
CA GLN A 39 5.14 -12.19 -4.57
C GLN A 39 5.35 -10.70 -4.25
N GLN A 40 6.24 -10.02 -4.98
CA GLN A 40 6.50 -8.59 -4.76
C GLN A 40 5.34 -7.73 -5.29
N ARG A 41 4.71 -8.13 -6.40
CA ARG A 41 3.48 -7.48 -6.89
C ARG A 41 2.35 -7.56 -5.86
N HIS A 42 2.15 -8.73 -5.25
CA HIS A 42 1.15 -8.89 -4.19
C HIS A 42 1.50 -8.05 -2.95
N LEU A 43 2.77 -7.94 -2.60
CA LEU A 43 3.22 -7.07 -1.51
C LEU A 43 2.89 -5.60 -1.81
N LEU A 44 3.20 -5.11 -3.02
CA LEU A 44 2.87 -3.74 -3.42
C LEU A 44 1.37 -3.47 -3.34
N ALA A 45 0.55 -4.37 -3.86
CA ALA A 45 -0.90 -4.22 -3.87
C ALA A 45 -1.50 -4.11 -2.45
N ARG A 46 -0.90 -4.81 -1.48
CA ARG A 46 -1.40 -4.89 -0.09
C ARG A 46 -0.81 -3.85 0.86
N CYS A 47 0.39 -3.35 0.57
CA CYS A 47 1.15 -2.55 1.53
C CYS A 47 1.33 -1.08 1.11
N VAL A 48 1.11 -0.74 -0.16
CA VAL A 48 1.23 0.64 -0.64
C VAL A 48 -0.16 1.25 -0.78
N PHE A 49 -0.34 2.44 -0.20
CA PHE A 49 -1.60 3.19 -0.20
C PHE A 49 -1.34 4.62 -0.68
N SER A 50 -2.36 5.38 -1.06
CA SER A 50 -2.18 6.83 -1.22
C SER A 50 -1.94 7.50 0.13
N ARG A 51 -1.45 8.74 0.14
CA ARG A 51 -1.27 9.54 1.35
C ARG A 51 -2.61 9.72 2.06
N GLU A 52 -3.66 10.00 1.31
CA GLU A 52 -5.03 10.13 1.81
C GLU A 52 -5.51 8.84 2.49
N GLU A 53 -5.46 7.70 1.80
CA GLU A 53 -5.83 6.39 2.36
C GLU A 53 -5.02 6.08 3.63
N ALA A 54 -3.72 6.39 3.63
CA ALA A 54 -2.86 6.15 4.78
C ALA A 54 -3.24 7.04 5.98
N GLU A 55 -3.60 8.30 5.76
CA GLU A 55 -4.13 9.17 6.83
C GLU A 55 -5.49 8.69 7.34
N GLU A 56 -6.39 8.28 6.45
CA GLU A 56 -7.68 7.71 6.85
C GLU A 56 -7.53 6.45 7.69
N ASN A 57 -6.59 5.57 7.32
CA ASN A 57 -6.30 4.37 8.09
C ASN A 57 -5.67 4.70 9.44
N ARG A 58 -4.80 5.71 9.51
CA ARG A 58 -4.25 6.19 10.79
C ARG A 58 -5.32 6.72 11.73
N LYS A 59 -6.35 7.42 11.21
CA LYS A 59 -7.47 7.91 12.02
C LYS A 59 -8.31 6.80 12.65
N LYS A 60 -8.28 5.59 12.09
CA LYS A 60 -8.99 4.40 12.62
C LYS A 60 -8.21 3.68 13.73
N LEU A 61 -6.96 4.07 13.99
CA LEU A 61 -6.18 3.48 15.07
C LEU A 61 -6.83 3.81 16.41
N VAL A 62 -7.20 2.77 17.15
CA VAL A 62 -7.76 2.88 18.50
C VAL A 62 -6.73 2.38 19.50
N GLY A 63 -6.63 3.06 20.63
CA GLY A 63 -5.79 2.61 21.74
C GLY A 63 -6.30 1.28 22.29
N MET A 64 -5.41 0.45 22.82
CA MET A 64 -5.76 -0.85 23.40
C MET A 64 -6.87 -0.74 24.46
N GLN A 65 -6.85 0.33 25.27
CA GLN A 65 -7.87 0.57 26.29
C GLN A 65 -9.22 0.95 25.70
N GLU A 66 -9.23 1.64 24.56
CA GLU A 66 -10.46 2.06 23.87
C GLU A 66 -11.11 0.90 23.09
N ALA A 67 -10.29 -0.07 22.67
CA ALA A 67 -10.74 -1.31 22.07
C ALA A 67 -11.30 -2.30 23.11
N ARG A 68 -10.96 -2.15 24.40
CA ARG A 68 -11.36 -3.08 25.46
C ARG A 68 -12.88 -3.05 25.66
N GLY A 69 -13.52 -4.20 25.49
CA GLY A 69 -14.98 -4.35 25.63
C GLY A 69 -15.77 -4.05 24.37
N ARG A 70 -15.12 -3.68 23.25
CA ARG A 70 -15.77 -3.68 21.93
C ARG A 70 -15.97 -5.13 21.49
N LEU A 71 -17.20 -5.50 21.17
CA LEU A 71 -17.49 -6.77 20.53
C LEU A 71 -16.95 -6.73 19.10
N LEU A 72 -16.22 -7.76 18.70
CA LEU A 72 -15.88 -7.98 17.30
C LEU A 72 -17.16 -8.51 16.65
N GLY A 73 -17.72 -7.71 15.74
CA GLY A 73 -18.88 -8.08 14.92
C GLY A 73 -18.52 -9.06 13.81
#